data_AF-A0A527G3V2-F1
#
_entry.id   AF-A0A527G3V2-F1
#
_cell.length_a   1.000
_cell.length_b   1.000
_cell.length_c   1.000
_cell.angle_alpha   90.00
_cell.angle_beta   90.00
_cell.angle_gamma   90.00
#
_symmetry.space_group_name_H-M   'P 1'
#
loop_
_entity.id
_entity.type
_entity.pdbx_description
1 polymer ?
#
loop_
_entity_poly.entity_id
_entity_poly.type
_entity_poly.pdbx_seq_one_letter_code
_entity_poly.pdbx_strand_id
1 'polypeptide(L)' 'WVMAITAMAVYANAEHPFVSVVLIAVAFTIVNLPSVSVWAGFGTALRGFLSDPVRLKWFNIAMGVLLAATLWPMLK' A
#
# COMPACT_ATOMS: atom_id res chain seq x y z
N TRP A 1 -5.32 7.06 -3.98
CA TRP A 1 -6.03 8.10 -4.76
C TRP A 1 -7.40 8.40 -4.16
N VAL A 2 -8.28 7.42 -3.92
CA VAL A 2 -9.61 7.64 -3.28
C VAL A 2 -9.48 8.35 -1.92
N MET A 3 -8.58 7.89 -1.06
CA MET A 3 -8.31 8.53 0.25
C MET A 3 -7.94 10.02 0.14
N ALA A 4 -7.25 10.44 -0.92
CA ALA A 4 -6.88 11.83 -1.13
C ALA A 4 -8.10 12.67 -1.52
N ILE A 5 -9.00 12.13 -2.35
CA ILE A 5 -10.27 12.77 -2.71
C ILE A 5 -11.13 12.97 -1.45
N THR A 6 -11.24 11.95 -0.59
CA THR A 6 -11.97 12.06 0.67
C THR A 6 -11.33 13.07 1.62
N ALA A 7 -10.00 13.10 1.74
CA ALA A 7 -9.31 14.07 2.59
C ALA A 7 -9.54 15.52 2.10
N MET A 8 -9.51 15.75 0.79
CA MET A 8 -9.86 17.04 0.20
C MET A 8 -11.32 17.41 0.50
N ALA A 9 -12.25 16.47 0.36
CA ALA A 9 -13.68 16.73 0.62
C ALA A 9 -13.98 17.05 2.09
N VAL A 10 -13.24 16.46 3.03
CA VAL A 10 -13.48 16.63 4.48
C VAL A 10 -12.70 17.79 5.08
N TYR A 11 -11.48 18.08 4.58
CA TYR A 11 -10.54 18.98 5.25
C TYR A 11 -10.15 20.23 4.45
N ALA A 12 -10.58 20.39 3.19
CA ALA A 12 -10.28 21.61 2.44
C ALA A 12 -11.08 22.80 2.96
N ASN A 13 -10.39 23.88 3.37
CA ASN A 13 -11.03 25.13 3.75
C ASN A 13 -11.29 26.02 2.51
N ALA A 14 -12.53 26.46 2.33
CA ALA A 14 -12.96 27.28 1.20
C ALA A 14 -12.46 28.74 1.25
N GLU A 15 -12.14 29.28 2.43
CA GLU A 15 -11.59 30.63 2.59
C GLU A 15 -10.11 30.71 2.21
N HIS A 16 -9.37 29.61 2.43
CA HIS A 16 -7.96 29.48 2.08
C HIS A 16 -7.67 28.18 1.30
N PRO A 17 -8.17 28.06 0.06
CA PRO A 17 -8.11 26.82 -0.71
C PRO A 17 -6.67 26.44 -1.06
N PHE A 18 -5.84 27.42 -1.43
CA PHE A 18 -4.45 27.17 -1.83
C PHE A 18 -3.61 26.59 -0.68
N VAL A 19 -3.72 27.17 0.53
CA VAL A 19 -2.97 26.74 1.71
C VAL A 19 -3.43 25.35 2.16
N SER A 20 -4.75 25.10 2.17
CA SER A 20 -5.32 23.81 2.57
C SER A 20 -4.88 22.68 1.65
N VAL A 21 -4.93 22.90 0.32
CA VAL A 21 -4.49 21.92 -0.68
C VAL A 21 -3.01 21.58 -0.50
N VAL A 22 -2.16 22.59 -0.33
CA VAL A 22 -0.71 22.39 -0.17
C VAL A 22 -0.41 21.58 1.09
N LEU A 23 -1.05 21.90 2.22
CA LEU A 23 -0.87 21.15 3.47
C LEU A 23 -1.30 19.69 3.33
N ILE A 24 -2.47 19.42 2.75
CA ILE A 24 -2.97 18.07 2.53
C ILE A 24 -2.03 17.30 1.58
N ALA A 25 -1.59 17.93 0.49
CA ALA A 25 -0.69 17.32 -0.47
C ALA A 25 0.68 16.97 0.16
N VAL A 26 1.25 17.88 0.95
CA VAL A 26 2.52 17.66 1.66
C VAL A 26 2.38 16.53 2.67
N ALA A 27 1.31 16.53 3.47
CA ALA A 27 1.04 15.45 4.43
C ALA A 27 0.90 14.09 3.73
N PHE A 28 0.12 14.02 2.64
CA PHE A 28 -0.02 12.79 1.86
C PHE A 28 1.30 12.33 1.27
N THR A 29 2.11 13.25 0.76
CA THR A 29 3.42 12.95 0.17
C THR A 29 4.38 12.39 1.21
N ILE A 30 4.51 13.05 2.37
CA ILE A 30 5.40 12.63 3.45
C ILE A 30 5.01 11.27 4.01
N VAL A 31 3.73 10.90 3.99
CA VAL A 31 3.28 9.59 4.47
C VAL A 31 3.36 8.52 3.38
N ASN A 32 2.94 8.83 2.15
CA ASN A 32 2.91 7.85 1.07
C ASN A 32 4.29 7.54 0.53
N LEU A 33 5.18 8.53 0.38
CA LEU A 33 6.53 8.29 -0.13
C LEU A 33 7.30 7.24 0.68
N PRO A 34 7.48 7.37 2.01
CA PRO A 34 8.18 6.36 2.78
C PRO A 34 7.41 5.04 2.83
N SER A 35 6.08 5.06 2.90
CA SER A 35 5.28 3.82 2.89
C SER A 35 5.49 3.02 1.60
N VAL A 36 5.35 3.66 0.44
CA VAL A 36 5.57 3.04 -0.87
C VAL A 36 7.04 2.67 -1.06
N SER A 37 7.98 3.49 -0.57
CA SER A 37 9.41 3.20 -0.66
C SER A 37 9.82 2.01 0.19
N VAL A 38 9.29 1.89 1.42
CA VAL A 38 9.52 0.73 2.29
C VAL A 38 8.92 -0.52 1.66
N TRP A 39 7.70 -0.43 1.14
CA TRP A 39 7.06 -1.54 0.44
C TRP A 39 7.85 -1.97 -0.81
N ALA A 40 8.25 -1.01 -1.65
CA ALA A 40 9.03 -1.28 -2.85
C ALA A 40 10.42 -1.83 -2.50
N GLY A 41 11.11 -1.24 -1.51
CA GLY A 41 12.40 -1.70 -1.02
C GLY A 41 12.35 -3.10 -0.39
N PHE A 42 11.28 -3.40 0.36
CA PHE A 42 11.04 -4.74 0.87
C PHE A 42 10.79 -5.72 -0.29
N GLY A 43 9.97 -5.35 -1.27
CA GLY A 43 9.71 -6.17 -2.46
C GLY A 43 10.97 -6.46 -3.28
N THR A 44 11.86 -5.48 -3.45
CA THR A 44 13.13 -5.67 -4.17
C THR A 44 14.09 -6.55 -3.39
N ALA A 45 14.21 -6.38 -2.07
CA ALA A 45 15.01 -7.25 -1.22
C ALA A 45 14.47 -8.70 -1.21
N LEU A 46 13.14 -8.84 -1.10
CA LEU A 46 12.47 -10.14 -1.12
C LEU A 46 12.68 -10.85 -2.47
N ARG A 47 12.70 -10.12 -3.59
CA ARG A 47 13.01 -10.68 -4.91
C ARG A 47 14.40 -11.31 -4.94
N GLY A 48 15.40 -10.68 -4.31
CA GLY A 48 16.74 -11.26 -4.15
C GLY A 48 16.74 -12.50 -3.25
N PHE A 49 16.00 -12.45 -2.14
CA PHE A 49 15.88 -13.60 -1.23
C PHE A 49 15.17 -14.81 -1.87
N LEU A 50 14.18 -14.55 -2.74
CA LEU A 50 13.39 -15.56 -3.47
C LEU A 50 14.01 -15.96 -4.81
N SER A 51 15.24 -15.54 -5.13
CA SER A 51 15.92 -15.97 -6.37
C SER A 51 16.28 -17.45 -6.36
N ASP A 52 16.31 -18.08 -5.18
CA ASP A 52 16.48 -19.52 -5.02
C ASP A 52 15.16 -20.25 -5.37
N PRO A 53 15.19 -21.20 -6.33
CA PRO A 53 13.99 -21.90 -6.79
C PRO A 53 13.26 -22.67 -5.69
N VAL A 54 13.97 -23.14 -4.65
CA VAL A 54 13.35 -23.83 -3.50
C VAL A 54 12.55 -22.84 -2.65
N ARG A 55 13.09 -21.65 -2.39
CA ARG A 55 12.43 -20.60 -1.59
C ARG A 55 11.22 -20.02 -2.31
N LEU A 56 11.35 -19.78 -3.62
CA LEU A 56 10.25 -19.33 -4.47
C LEU A 56 9.06 -20.32 -4.44
N LYS A 57 9.35 -21.63 -4.53
CA LYS A 57 8.31 -22.68 -4.48
C LYS A 57 7.52 -22.64 -3.17
N TRP A 58 8.21 -22.60 -2.03
CA TRP A 58 7.54 -22.53 -0.72
C TRP A 58 6.76 -21.23 -0.54
N PHE A 59 7.30 -20.10 -1.00
CA PHE A 59 6.59 -18.81 -0.96
C PHE A 59 5.28 -18.85 -1.76
N ASN A 60 5.30 -19.42 -2.96
CA ASN A 60 4.10 -19.55 -3.79
C ASN A 60 3.06 -20.50 -3.18
N ILE A 61 3.49 -21.61 -2.57
CA ILE A 61 2.59 -22.53 -1.85
C ILE A 61 1.94 -21.79 -0.68
N ALA A 62 2.72 -21.07 0.13
CA ALA A 62 2.20 -20.32 1.27
C ALA A 62 1.19 -19.24 0.82
N MET A 63 1.50 -18.45 -0.21
CA MET A 63 0.55 -17.47 -0.76
C MET A 63 -0.73 -18.13 -1.28
N GLY A 64 -0.63 -19.26 -1.99
CA GLY A 64 -1.80 -19.97 -2.50
C GLY A 64 -2.70 -20.51 -1.38
N VAL A 65 -2.10 -21.06 -0.33
CA VAL A 65 -2.85 -21.53 0.86
C VAL A 65 -3.51 -20.37 1.60
N LEU A 66 -2.80 -19.26 1.82
CA LEU A 66 -3.38 -18.06 2.43
C LEU A 66 -4.56 -17.52 1.62
N LEU A 67 -4.42 -17.46 0.29
CA LEU A 67 -5.52 -17.04 -0.59
C LEU A 67 -6.73 -17.97 -0.47
N ALA A 68 -6.52 -19.29 -0.55
CA ALA A 68 -7.58 -20.26 -0.37
C ALA A 68 -8.25 -20.16 1.01
N ALA A 69 -7.45 -19.95 2.07
CA ALA A 69 -7.93 -19.75 3.43
C ALA A 69 -8.75 -18.46 3.57
N THR A 70 -8.40 -17.37 2.87
CA THR A 70 -9.21 -16.14 2.85
C THR A 70 -10.52 -16.30 2.07
N LEU A 71 -10.55 -17.15 1.03
CA LEU A 71 -11.78 -17.44 0.27
C LEU A 71 -12.74 -18.33 1.04
N TRP A 72 -12.24 -19.30 1.80
CA TRP A 72 -13.05 -20.26 2.56
C TRP A 72 -14.17 -19.62 3.43
N PRO A 73 -13.92 -18.57 4.24
CA PRO A 73 -14.97 -17.90 5.00
C PRO A 73 -15.90 -17.03 4.16
N MET A 74 -15.54 -16.63 2.94
CA MET A 74 -16.44 -15.91 2.03
C MET A 74 -17.39 -16.86 1.28
N LEU A 75 -17.05 -18.14 1.17
CA LEU A 75 -17.84 -19.18 0.50
C LEU A 75 -18.77 -19.94 1.46
N LYS A 76 -18.61 -19.75 2.78
CA LYS A 76 -19.59 -20.16 3.80
C LYS A 76 -20.63 -19.08 3.99
#